data_AF-A0A6C0KQP8-F1
#
_entry.id   AF-A0A6C0KQP8-F1
#
_cell.length_a   1.000
_cell.length_b   1.000
_cell.length_c   1.000
_cell.angle_alpha   90.00
_cell.angle_beta   90.00
_cell.angle_gamma   90.00
#
_symmetry.space_group_name_H-M   'P 1'
#
loop_
_entity.id
_entity.type
_entity.pdbx_description
1 polymer ?
#
loop_
_entity_poly.entity_id
_entity_poly.type
_entity_poly.pdbx_seq_one_letter_code
_entity_poly.pdbx_strand_id
1 'polypeptide(L)'
;MSNGGTINIDPSTITDIKTVTGFRVSINSLELFTSVSLRVELISQQGSLLDIRYLVLTGDDYTNWNNDDTYIINITAQKLGFVLAPTVVAPVVVPEVAPEVAPVVDPEAPSMLAPTS
;
A
#
# COMPACT_ATOMS: atom_id res chain seq x y z
N MET A 1 -16.29 -46.62 -23.17
CA MET A 1 -16.26 -46.17 -21.76
C MET A 1 -14.90 -46.56 -21.21
N SER A 2 -14.04 -45.58 -20.89
CA SER A 2 -12.73 -45.87 -20.30
C SER A 2 -12.92 -46.08 -18.80
N ASN A 3 -12.62 -47.30 -18.31
CA ASN A 3 -12.56 -47.58 -16.88
C ASN A 3 -11.17 -47.14 -16.40
N GLY A 4 -11.10 -46.04 -15.66
CA GLY A 4 -9.86 -45.65 -14.98
C GLY A 4 -9.52 -46.67 -13.91
N GLY A 5 -8.47 -47.47 -14.13
CA GLY A 5 -7.90 -48.36 -13.11
C GLY A 5 -6.93 -47.58 -12.20
N THR A 6 -6.91 -47.91 -10.91
CA THR A 6 -5.92 -47.39 -9.97
C THR A 6 -4.66 -48.26 -10.02
N ILE A 7 -3.49 -47.65 -10.18
CA ILE A 7 -2.19 -48.34 -10.15
C ILE A 7 -1.51 -48.00 -8.83
N ASN A 8 -1.05 -49.03 -8.10
CA ASN A 8 -0.25 -48.83 -6.90
C ASN A 8 1.19 -48.50 -7.28
N ILE A 9 1.75 -47.47 -6.64
CA ILE A 9 3.15 -47.06 -6.78
C ILE A 9 3.83 -47.08 -5.42
N ASP A 10 5.16 -47.21 -5.42
CA ASP A 10 5.95 -47.03 -4.20
C ASP A 10 5.84 -45.57 -3.69
N PRO A 11 5.93 -45.34 -2.37
CA PRO A 11 5.89 -44.01 -1.81
C PRO A 11 6.96 -43.09 -2.43
N SER A 12 6.54 -41.90 -2.85
CA SER A 12 7.44 -40.87 -3.36
C SER A 12 7.17 -39.52 -2.70
N THR A 13 8.19 -38.69 -2.62
CA THR A 13 8.08 -37.31 -2.11
C THR A 13 7.95 -36.35 -3.28
N ILE A 14 6.95 -35.48 -3.19
CA ILE A 14 6.76 -34.37 -4.12
C ILE A 14 6.96 -33.08 -3.32
N THR A 15 7.75 -32.15 -3.88
CA THR A 15 7.98 -30.82 -3.30
C THR A 15 7.56 -29.76 -4.30
N ASP A 16 6.83 -28.76 -3.82
CA ASP A 16 6.43 -27.59 -4.60
C ASP A 16 7.13 -26.35 -4.04
N ILE A 17 7.78 -25.58 -4.91
CA ILE A 17 8.52 -24.37 -4.53
C ILE A 17 7.81 -23.18 -5.16
N LYS A 18 7.33 -22.27 -4.31
CA LYS A 18 6.62 -21.06 -4.72
C LYS A 18 7.45 -19.83 -4.36
N THR A 19 7.61 -18.94 -5.33
CA THR A 19 8.29 -17.66 -5.12
C THR A 19 7.28 -16.59 -4.72
N VAL A 20 7.43 -16.07 -3.50
CA VAL A 20 6.66 -14.91 -3.02
C VAL A 20 7.35 -13.64 -3.51
N THR A 21 6.61 -12.77 -4.20
CA THR A 21 7.14 -11.49 -4.72
C THR A 21 6.48 -10.28 -4.08
N GLY A 22 5.46 -10.48 -3.25
CA GLY A 22 4.82 -9.43 -2.51
C GLY A 22 3.89 -9.98 -1.44
N PHE A 23 3.32 -9.06 -0.65
CA PHE A 23 2.26 -9.38 0.29
C PHE A 23 1.25 -8.23 0.39
N ARG A 24 0.04 -8.55 0.86
CA ARG A 24 -0.99 -7.57 1.22
C ARG A 24 -1.35 -7.75 2.68
N VAL A 25 -1.55 -6.66 3.39
CA VAL A 25 -1.97 -6.68 4.79
C VAL A 25 -3.37 -6.12 4.90
N SER A 26 -4.21 -6.79 5.69
CA SER A 26 -5.56 -6.36 6.03
C SER A 26 -5.80 -6.59 7.51
N ILE A 27 -6.56 -5.71 8.16
CA ILE A 27 -6.99 -5.92 9.54
C ILE A 27 -8.06 -7.01 9.54
N ASN A 28 -7.80 -8.08 10.28
CA ASN A 28 -8.75 -9.18 10.50
C ASN A 28 -9.64 -8.91 11.71
N SER A 29 -9.05 -8.44 12.81
CA SER A 29 -9.78 -8.02 14.02
C SER A 29 -8.98 -6.99 14.80
N LEU A 30 -9.68 -6.10 15.52
CA LEU A 30 -9.09 -5.06 16.35
C LEU A 30 -9.70 -5.11 17.75
N GLU A 31 -8.85 -5.21 18.77
CA GLU A 31 -9.22 -5.05 20.17
C GLU A 31 -8.60 -3.75 20.68
N LEU A 32 -9.46 -2.77 20.94
CA LEU A 32 -9.03 -1.43 21.28
C LEU A 32 -8.08 -1.43 22.48
N PHE A 33 -7.01 -0.66 22.35
CA PHE A 33 -5.96 -0.47 23.35
C PHE A 33 -5.18 -1.74 23.73
N THR A 34 -5.40 -2.86 23.02
CA THR A 34 -4.86 -4.16 23.41
C THR A 34 -4.12 -4.85 22.27
N SER A 35 -4.79 -5.08 21.14
CA SER A 35 -4.22 -5.89 20.07
C SER A 35 -4.86 -5.65 18.70
N VAL A 36 -4.12 -5.98 17.64
CA VAL A 36 -4.66 -6.11 16.28
C VAL A 36 -4.23 -7.42 15.65
N SER A 37 -5.17 -8.13 15.05
CA SER A 37 -4.91 -9.31 14.21
C SER A 37 -4.85 -8.86 12.76
N LEU A 38 -3.75 -9.19 12.10
CA LEU A 38 -3.49 -8.89 10.70
C LEU A 38 -3.58 -10.18 9.88
N ARG A 39 -4.28 -10.11 8.76
CA ARG A 39 -4.26 -11.11 7.71
C ARG A 39 -3.30 -10.67 6.61
N VAL A 40 -2.27 -11.49 6.40
CA VAL A 40 -1.20 -11.26 5.42
C VAL A 40 -1.36 -12.25 4.27
N GLU A 41 -1.69 -11.75 3.09
CA GLU A 41 -1.76 -12.54 1.86
C GLU A 41 -0.39 -12.54 1.19
N LEU A 42 0.20 -13.71 0.96
CA LEU A 42 1.43 -13.85 0.18
C LEU A 42 1.07 -14.02 -1.30
N ILE A 43 1.67 -13.22 -2.17
CA ILE A 43 1.33 -13.19 -3.59
C ILE A 43 2.55 -13.50 -4.48
N SER A 44 2.26 -14.15 -5.60
CA SER A 44 3.21 -14.39 -6.69
C SER A 44 3.39 -13.17 -7.58
N GLN A 45 4.34 -13.25 -8.51
CA GLN A 45 4.60 -12.20 -9.50
C GLN A 45 3.39 -11.92 -10.39
N GLN A 46 2.58 -12.95 -10.66
CA GLN A 46 1.36 -12.86 -11.45
C GLN A 46 0.16 -12.34 -10.64
N GLY A 47 0.37 -11.98 -9.36
CA GLY A 47 -0.68 -11.51 -8.46
C GLY A 47 -1.57 -12.60 -7.88
N SER A 48 -1.28 -13.88 -8.15
CA SER A 48 -2.03 -15.00 -7.57
C SER A 48 -1.69 -15.18 -6.09
N LEU A 49 -2.71 -15.46 -5.28
CA LEU A 49 -2.57 -15.82 -3.87
C LEU A 49 -1.84 -17.16 -3.74
N LEU A 50 -0.74 -17.16 -2.99
CA LEU A 50 0.05 -18.35 -2.72
C LEU A 50 -0.27 -18.94 -1.34
N ASP A 51 -0.44 -18.08 -0.34
CA ASP A 51 -0.63 -18.47 1.05
C ASP A 51 -1.22 -17.31 1.87
N ILE A 52 -1.77 -17.61 3.05
CA ILE A 52 -2.28 -16.64 4.01
C ILE A 52 -1.63 -16.88 5.37
N ARG A 53 -1.09 -15.83 5.97
CA ARG A 53 -0.53 -15.83 7.32
C ARG A 53 -1.32 -14.89 8.21
N TYR A 54 -1.33 -15.19 9.50
CA TYR A 54 -1.94 -14.35 10.51
C TYR A 54 -0.87 -13.88 11.49
N LEU A 55 -0.83 -12.58 11.73
CA LEU A 55 0.04 -11.95 12.72
C LEU A 55 -0.83 -11.27 13.77
N VAL A 56 -0.34 -11.23 15.00
CA VAL A 56 -0.98 -10.48 16.08
C VAL A 56 0.04 -9.49 16.61
N LEU A 57 -0.31 -8.20 16.60
CA LEU A 57 0.47 -7.16 17.25
C LEU A 57 -0.16 -6.87 18.62
N THR A 58 0.69 -6.84 19.65
CA THR A 58 0.33 -6.58 21.05
C THR A 58 1.42 -5.73 21.70
N GLY A 59 1.13 -5.14 22.85
CA GLY A 59 2.10 -4.36 23.62
C GLY A 59 2.76 -3.27 22.77
N ASP A 60 4.08 -3.21 22.80
CA ASP A 60 4.86 -2.17 22.09
C ASP A 60 4.60 -2.16 20.58
N ASP A 61 4.45 -3.33 19.93
CA ASP A 61 4.17 -3.38 18.49
C ASP A 61 2.82 -2.74 18.15
N TYR A 62 1.81 -2.93 19.01
CA TYR A 62 0.50 -2.32 18.84
C TYR A 62 0.54 -0.81 19.13
N THR A 63 1.23 -0.41 20.20
CA THR A 63 1.39 0.99 20.58
C THR A 63 2.17 1.78 19.52
N ASN A 64 3.22 1.19 18.95
CA ASN A 64 4.06 1.81 17.93
C ASN A 64 3.37 1.89 16.56
N TRP A 65 2.38 1.05 16.28
CA TRP A 65 1.60 1.17 15.05
C TRP A 65 0.98 2.56 14.93
N ASN A 66 0.27 3.05 15.96
CA ASN A 66 -0.26 4.42 16.00
C ASN A 66 -0.96 4.88 14.69
N ASN A 67 -1.67 3.98 13.99
CA ASN A 67 -2.27 4.20 12.67
C ASN A 67 -1.29 4.54 11.52
N ASP A 68 -0.01 4.20 11.65
CA ASP A 68 0.99 4.28 10.57
C ASP A 68 1.01 2.97 9.76
N ASP A 69 0.42 3.00 8.58
CA ASP A 69 0.42 1.86 7.66
C ASP A 69 1.84 1.43 7.26
N THR A 70 2.79 2.37 7.22
CA THR A 70 4.20 2.09 6.94
C THR A 70 4.80 1.19 8.03
N TYR A 71 4.45 1.45 9.29
CA TYR A 71 4.86 0.61 10.40
C TYR A 71 4.34 -0.82 10.25
N ILE A 72 3.04 -1.00 9.94
CA ILE A 72 2.45 -2.33 9.73
C ILE A 72 3.18 -3.10 8.63
N ILE A 73 3.50 -2.43 7.52
CA ILE A 73 4.20 -3.07 6.39
C ILE A 73 5.59 -3.52 6.84
N ASN A 74 6.34 -2.65 7.52
CA ASN A 74 7.70 -2.93 7.96
C ASN A 74 7.75 -4.06 9.01
N ILE A 75 6.89 -3.99 10.03
CA ILE A 75 6.87 -5.02 11.09
C ILE A 75 6.39 -6.36 10.55
N THR A 76 5.47 -6.37 9.59
CA THR A 76 5.02 -7.60 8.90
C THR A 76 6.17 -8.22 8.12
N ALA A 77 6.89 -7.42 7.33
CA ALA A 77 8.06 -7.89 6.57
C ALA A 77 9.13 -8.47 7.53
N GLN A 78 9.43 -7.76 8.62
CA GLN A 78 10.41 -8.21 9.61
C GLN A 78 9.99 -9.54 10.27
N LYS A 79 8.75 -9.67 10.75
CA LYS A 79 8.27 -10.90 11.41
C LYS A 79 8.22 -12.10 10.47
N LEU A 80 8.07 -11.88 9.17
CA LEU A 80 8.06 -12.94 8.15
C LEU A 80 9.43 -13.17 7.48
N GLY A 81 10.46 -12.40 7.85
CA GLY A 81 11.82 -12.54 7.31
C GLY A 81 11.98 -12.03 5.88
N PHE A 82 11.13 -11.10 5.44
CA PHE A 82 11.21 -10.48 4.12
C PHE A 82 12.07 -9.21 4.13
N VAL A 83 12.71 -8.94 3.00
CA VAL A 83 13.41 -7.67 2.73
C VAL A 83 12.56 -6.89 1.72
N LEU A 84 12.17 -5.66 2.08
CA LEU A 84 11.39 -4.80 1.21
C LEU A 84 12.29 -4.21 0.10
N ALA A 85 11.81 -4.28 -1.14
CA ALA A 85 12.45 -3.59 -2.25
C ALA A 85 12.19 -2.07 -2.15
N PRO A 86 13.14 -1.21 -2.57
CA PRO A 86 12.92 0.23 -2.56
C PRO A 86 11.78 0.61 -3.50
N THR A 87 10.81 1.37 -3.00
CA THR A 87 9.71 1.90 -3.80
C THR A 87 10.25 2.90 -4.82
N VAL A 88 10.18 2.55 -6.11
CA VAL A 88 10.53 3.50 -7.18
C VAL A 88 9.37 4.47 -7.34
N VAL A 89 9.49 5.66 -6.77
CA VAL A 89 8.48 6.72 -6.93
C VAL A 89 8.64 7.27 -8.35
N ALA A 90 7.74 6.89 -9.26
CA ALA A 90 7.69 7.53 -10.58
C ALA A 90 7.47 9.05 -10.37
N PRO A 91 8.13 9.93 -11.14
CA PRO A 91 7.94 11.37 -10.98
C PRO A 91 6.47 11.71 -11.22
N VAL A 92 5.85 12.33 -10.22
CA VAL A 92 4.50 12.89 -10.31
C VAL A 92 4.54 13.97 -11.40
N VAL A 93 3.89 13.71 -12.54
CA VAL A 93 3.63 14.74 -13.55
C VAL A 93 2.58 15.66 -12.94
N VAL A 94 3.03 16.72 -12.27
CA VAL A 94 2.15 17.81 -11.84
C VAL A 94 1.62 18.47 -13.12
N PRO A 95 0.30 18.47 -13.38
CA PRO A 95 -0.22 19.25 -14.50
C PRO A 95 0.14 20.71 -14.27
N GLU A 96 0.89 21.28 -15.21
CA GLU A 96 1.25 22.71 -15.24
C GLU A 96 -0.04 23.53 -15.19
N VAL A 97 -0.28 24.16 -14.04
CA VAL A 97 -1.44 25.03 -13.84
C VAL A 97 -1.22 26.24 -14.75
N ALA A 98 -2.03 26.32 -15.82
CA ALA A 98 -2.03 27.48 -16.71
C ALA A 98 -2.22 28.76 -15.87
N PRO A 99 -1.44 29.83 -16.09
CA PRO A 99 -1.54 31.05 -15.31
C PRO A 99 -2.93 31.67 -15.46
N GLU A 100 -3.61 31.83 -14.32
CA GLU A 100 -4.87 32.56 -14.22
C GLU A 100 -4.64 34.02 -14.61
N VAL A 101 -5.22 34.44 -15.74
CA VAL A 101 -5.10 35.81 -16.25
C VAL A 101 -5.88 36.73 -15.31
N ALA A 102 -5.16 37.52 -14.51
CA ALA A 102 -5.76 38.53 -13.64
C ALA A 102 -6.61 39.54 -14.45
N PRO A 103 -7.75 40.01 -13.92
CA PRO A 103 -8.55 41.03 -14.59
C PRO A 103 -7.77 42.35 -14.68
N VAL A 104 -7.68 42.91 -15.89
CA VAL A 104 -7.11 44.23 -16.16
C VAL A 104 -7.95 45.27 -15.42
N VAL A 105 -7.36 45.91 -14.40
CA VAL A 105 -7.94 47.07 -13.73
C VAL A 105 -7.68 48.28 -14.61
N ASP A 106 -8.75 48.85 -15.17
CA ASP A 106 -8.74 50.11 -15.93
C ASP A 106 -8.52 51.29 -14.95
N PRO A 107 -7.44 52.08 -15.08
CA PRO A 107 -7.25 53.25 -14.24
C PRO A 107 -8.15 54.40 -14.71
N GLU A 108 -9.29 54.56 -14.03
CA GLU A 108 -10.15 55.73 -14.12
C GLU A 108 -9.34 57.02 -13.83
N ALA A 109 -9.29 57.92 -14.81
CA ALA A 109 -8.48 59.14 -14.77
C ALA A 109 -9.01 60.16 -13.74
N PRO A 110 -8.17 60.77 -12.89
CA PRO A 110 -8.61 61.82 -11.98
C PRO A 110 -8.93 63.12 -12.73
N SER A 111 -10.19 63.53 -12.62
CA SER A 111 -10.71 64.83 -13.08
C SER A 111 -10.02 65.98 -12.35
N MET A 112 -9.28 66.80 -13.10
CA MET A 112 -8.61 68.01 -12.62
C MET A 112 -9.63 69.09 -12.25
N LEU A 113 -9.68 69.45 -10.96
CA LEU A 113 -10.35 70.66 -10.47
C LEU A 113 -9.42 71.89 -10.61
N ALA A 114 -10.06 73.03 -10.89
CA ALA A 114 -9.53 74.28 -11.42
C ALA A 114 -8.51 75.05 -10.55
N PRO A 115 -7.71 75.96 -11.14
CA PRO A 115 -6.97 76.96 -10.38
C PRO A 115 -7.79 78.22 -10.12
N THR A 116 -7.67 78.72 -8.89
CA THR A 116 -8.12 80.02 -8.38
C THR A 116 -7.28 81.18 -8.90
N SER A 117 -7.91 82.30 -9.25
CA SER A 117 -7.43 83.69 -9.04
C SER A 117 -8.61 84.65 -9.09
#